data_AF-A0ABD0P1Y4-F1
#
_entry.id   AF-A0ABD0P1Y4-F1
#
_cell.length_a   1.000
_cell.length_b   1.000
_cell.length_c   1.000
_cell.angle_alpha   90.00
_cell.angle_beta   90.00
_cell.angle_gamma   90.00
#
_symmetry.space_group_name_H-M   'P 1'
#
loop_
_entity.id
_entity.type
_entity.pdbx_description
1 polymer ?
#
loop_
_entity_poly.entity_id
_entity_poly.type
_entity_poly.pdbx_seq_one_letter_code
_entity_poly.pdbx_strand_id
1 'polypeptide(L)' 'MAQNMMLYWASGSPPCWRVMIALEEKQLQGYKHKHLAFEKNEHKSEEVKALNPRGQ' A
#
# COMPACT_ATOMS: atom_id res chain seq x y z
N MET A 1 17.33 -1.55 -3.87
CA MET A 1 16.11 -1.73 -4.70
C MET A 1 14.84 -1.57 -3.87
N ALA A 2 14.57 -2.44 -2.90
CA ALA A 2 13.37 -2.35 -2.04
C ALA A 2 13.29 -1.04 -1.20
N GLN A 3 14.41 -0.53 -0.70
CA GLN A 3 14.46 0.71 0.11
C GLN A 3 13.95 1.98 -0.62
N ASN A 4 13.88 1.94 -1.95
CA ASN A 4 13.36 3.05 -2.76
C ASN A 4 11.87 2.88 -3.09
N MET A 5 11.24 1.78 -2.66
CA MET A 5 9.83 1.50 -2.89
C MET A 5 8.98 2.07 -1.74
N MET A 6 7.76 2.50 -2.07
CA MET A 6 6.73 2.88 -1.12
C MET A 6 5.49 2.02 -1.34
N LEU A 7 5.07 1.30 -0.30
CA LEU A 7 3.85 0.50 -0.31
C LEU A 7 2.73 1.21 0.46
N TYR A 8 1.68 1.60 -0.25
CA TYR A 8 0.41 2.01 0.37
C TYR A 8 -0.47 0.78 0.51
N TRP A 9 -0.99 0.52 1.71
CA TRP A 9 -1.83 -0.65 1.97
C TRP A 9 -2.85 -0.39 3.06
N ALA A 10 -3.90 -1.20 3.11
CA ALA A 10 -4.93 -1.14 4.14
C ALA A 10 -5.24 -2.55 4.66
N SER A 11 -5.50 -2.66 5.96
CA SER A 11 -5.96 -3.91 6.56
C SER A 11 -7.33 -4.31 6.02
N GLY A 12 -7.54 -5.62 5.84
CA GLY A 12 -8.78 -6.16 5.26
C GLY A 12 -8.92 -5.98 3.74
N SER A 13 -7.86 -5.57 3.04
CA SER A 13 -7.83 -5.45 1.58
C SER A 13 -7.12 -6.64 0.92
N PRO A 14 -7.85 -7.58 0.29
CA PRO A 14 -7.23 -8.69 -0.43
C PRO A 14 -6.24 -8.25 -1.53
N PRO A 15 -6.49 -7.17 -2.31
CA PRO A 15 -5.50 -6.64 -3.25
C PRO A 15 -4.18 -6.24 -2.60
N CYS A 16 -4.22 -5.64 -1.41
CA CYS A 16 -3.01 -5.28 -0.66
C CYS A 16 -2.24 -6.52 -0.21
N TRP A 17 -2.93 -7.50 0.38
CA TRP A 17 -2.30 -8.73 0.85
C TRP A 17 -1.61 -9.51 -0.27
N ARG A 18 -2.22 -9.57 -1.46
CA ARG A 18 -1.61 -10.22 -2.63
C ARG A 18 -0.23 -9.64 -2.97
N VAL A 19 -0.08 -8.32 -2.91
CA VAL A 19 1.20 -7.66 -3.18
C VAL A 19 2.19 -7.90 -2.04
N MET A 20 1.73 -7.80 -0.78
CA MET A 20 2.58 -8.04 0.39
C MET A 20 3.17 -9.45 0.39
N ILE A 21 2.36 -10.47 0.10
CA ILE A 21 2.83 -11.86 -0.04
C ILE A 21 3.88 -11.97 -1.15
N ALA A 22 3.63 -11.37 -2.31
CA ALA A 22 4.61 -11.40 -3.41
C ALA A 22 5.94 -10.72 -3.07
N LEU A 23 5.93 -9.67 -2.24
CA LEU A 23 7.15 -9.01 -1.77
C LEU A 23 7.93 -9.92 -0.82
N GLU A 24 7.25 -10.61 0.09
CA GLU A 24 7.88 -11.55 1.02
C GLU A 24 8.47 -12.77 0.29
N GLU A 25 7.70 -13.39 -0.61
CA GLU A 25 8.16 -14.53 -1.44
C GLU A 25 9.38 -14.18 -2.30
N LYS A 26 9.52 -12.90 -2.68
CA LYS A 26 10.67 -12.39 -3.45
C LYS A 26 11.82 -11.90 -2.58
N GLN A 27 11.73 -12.03 -1.25
CA GLN A 27 12.70 -11.51 -0.28
C GLN A 27 12.99 -10.01 -0.45
N LEU A 28 11.99 -9.24 -0.91
CA LEU A 28 12.11 -7.80 -1.09
C LEU A 28 11.69 -7.09 0.20
N GLN A 29 12.66 -6.91 1.11
CA GLN A 29 12.45 -6.33 2.43
C GLN A 29 13.07 -4.92 2.57
N GLY A 30 12.64 -4.18 3.60
CA GLY A 30 13.17 -2.84 3.91
C GLY A 30 12.59 -1.70 3.04
N TYR A 31 11.48 -1.95 2.34
CA TYR A 31 10.70 -0.91 1.68
C TYR A 31 9.96 -0.02 2.69
N LYS A 32 9.70 1.23 2.30
CA LYS A 32 8.85 2.12 3.10
C LYS A 32 7.40 1.71 2.89
N HIS A 33 6.56 1.90 3.90
CA HIS A 33 5.14 1.64 3.74
C HIS A 33 4.28 2.63 4.53
N LYS A 34 3.04 2.82 4.06
CA LYS A 34 2.01 3.61 4.72
C LYS A 34 0.75 2.76 4.84
N HIS A 35 0.30 2.57 6.07
CA HIS A 35 -1.00 1.96 6.35
C HIS A 35 -2.09 3.03 6.19
N LEU A 36 -3.17 2.69 5.50
CA LEU A 36 -4.34 3.52 5.27
C LEU A 36 -5.52 2.95 6.04
N ALA A 37 -6.10 3.73 6.95
CA ALA A 37 -7.31 3.35 7.66
C ALA A 37 -8.55 3.57 6.78
N PHE A 38 -9.26 2.49 6.46
CA PHE A 38 -10.54 2.57 5.74
C PHE A 38 -11.61 3.34 6.51
N GLU A 39 -11.68 3.15 7.83
CA GLU A 39 -12.63 3.84 8.71
C GLU A 39 -12.50 5.37 8.65
N LYS A 40 -11.29 5.86 8.38
CA LYS A 40 -10.98 7.29 8.25
C LYS A 40 -11.00 7.77 6.79
N ASN A 41 -11.40 6.92 5.84
CA ASN A 41 -11.37 7.21 4.41
C ASN A 41 -9.99 7.66 3.87
N GLU A 42 -8.89 7.19 4.46
CA GLU A 42 -7.55 7.66 4.08
C GLU A 42 -7.15 7.27 2.64
N HIS A 43 -7.68 6.15 2.15
CA HIS A 43 -7.59 5.72 0.74
C HIS A 43 -8.26 6.69 -0.27
N LYS A 44 -9.10 7.62 0.21
CA LYS A 44 -9.73 8.70 -0.57
C LYS A 44 -9.11 10.07 -0.30
N SER A 45 -8.03 10.14 0.48
CA SER A 45 -7.32 11.40 0.71
C SER A 45 -6.79 11.97 -0.61
N GLU A 46 -6.61 13.28 -0.66
CA GLU A 46 -6.08 13.96 -1.85
C GLU A 46 -4.66 13.45 -2.21
N GLU A 47 -3.84 13.12 -1.20
CA GLU A 47 -2.54 12.48 -1.40
C GLU A 47 -2.67 11.13 -2.14
N VAL A 48 -3.57 10.26 -1.67
CA VAL A 48 -3.75 8.93 -2.30
C VAL A 48 -4.40 9.07 -3.67
N LYS A 49 -5.35 9.99 -3.86
CA LYS A 49 -5.96 10.26 -5.18
C LYS A 49 -4.98 10.82 -6.19
N ALA A 50 -4.01 11.62 -5.76
CA ALA A 50 -2.94 12.10 -6.63
C ALA A 50 -2.07 10.95 -7.17
N LEU A 51 -1.93 9.85 -6.41
CA LEU A 51 -1.19 8.65 -6.80
C LEU A 51 -2.07 7.64 -7.56
N ASN A 52 -3.29 7.43 -7.07
CA ASN A 52 -4.29 6.52 -7.61
C ASN A 52 -5.62 7.29 -7.70
N PRO A 53 -5.97 7.87 -8.87
CA PRO A 53 -7.21 8.64 -9.04
C PRO A 53 -8.50 7.90 -8.70
N ARG A 54 -8.47 6.55 -8.66
CA ARG A 54 -9.60 5.72 -8.23
C ARG A 54 -9.81 5.73 -6.71
N GLY A 55 -8.78 6.09 -5.94
CA GLY A 55 -8.74 6.04 -4.48
C GLY A 55 -9.07 4.65 -3.96
N GLN A 56 -8.50 3.61 -4.57
CA GLN A 56 -8.69 2.21 -4.19
C GLN A 56 -7.45 1.68 -3.48
#